data_AF-A0AAD9F641-F1
#
_entry.id   AF-A0AAD9F641-F1
#
_cell.length_a   1.000
_cell.length_b   1.000
_cell.length_c   1.000
_cell.angle_alpha   90.00
_cell.angle_beta   90.00
_cell.angle_gamma   90.00
#
_symmetry.space_group_name_H-M   'P 1'
#
loop_
_entity.id
_entity.type
_entity.pdbx_description
1 polymer ?
#
loop_
_entity_poly.entity_id
_entity_poly.type
_entity_poly.pdbx_seq_one_letter_code
_entity_poly.pdbx_strand_id
1 'polypeptide(L)'
;MVNNIFAHIMLRNMGATESDCKHLTAFKQEMYPILTDKPEPHLLALLLHWPTDNEDACILDLSAMIKRTQHLYKQAHAKHFRSRYLRPLFFIGKGQELNRIVHRKVLEGSVLQDDWETMQDWSDEKIFQDPWVEEHLLKVQGEIREYRLFATVDGKEIEVDANLRNSLWRKRKVSFYLGFTIKGPVAFAIQTETADKMELLSEMDTSKQCGLLKFGACGDEMDARDLTKLKPEVNRVDEVQTFSISWIAIRQL
;
A
#
# COMPACT_ATOMS: atom_id res chain seq x y z
N MET A 1 3.80 -2.29 24.47
CA MET A 1 3.25 -0.94 24.25
C MET A 1 2.74 -0.75 22.82
N VAL A 2 3.59 -0.84 21.78
CA VAL A 2 3.20 -0.69 20.36
C VAL A 2 2.01 -1.58 19.95
N ASN A 3 2.03 -2.86 20.33
CA ASN A 3 0.93 -3.78 20.04
C ASN A 3 -0.42 -3.34 20.64
N ASN A 4 -0.41 -2.70 21.82
CA ASN A 4 -1.62 -2.24 22.48
C ASN A 4 -2.24 -1.05 21.72
N ILE A 5 -1.41 -0.20 21.10
CA ILE A 5 -1.88 0.94 20.32
C ILE A 5 -2.45 0.46 18.99
N PHE A 6 -1.77 -0.47 18.30
CA PHE A 6 -2.33 -1.11 17.10
C PHE A 6 -3.66 -1.79 17.40
N ALA A 7 -3.75 -2.54 18.50
CA ALA A 7 -5.00 -3.17 18.94
C ALA A 7 -6.09 -2.13 19.21
N HIS A 8 -5.76 -1.00 19.87
CA HIS A 8 -6.73 0.06 20.12
C HIS A 8 -7.25 0.72 18.84
N ILE A 9 -6.35 0.98 17.87
CA ILE A 9 -6.75 1.47 16.54
C ILE A 9 -7.69 0.46 15.87
N MET A 10 -7.33 -0.82 15.88
CA MET A 10 -8.16 -1.90 15.31
C MET A 10 -9.53 -2.00 15.98
N LEU A 11 -9.62 -1.94 17.30
CA LEU A 11 -10.88 -2.01 18.05
C LEU A 11 -11.79 -0.83 17.72
N ARG A 12 -11.25 0.40 17.69
CA ARG A 12 -12.01 1.59 17.25
C ARG A 12 -12.56 1.44 15.83
N ASN A 13 -11.72 0.93 14.93
CA ASN A 13 -12.08 0.67 13.54
C ASN A 13 -13.23 -0.33 13.38
N MET A 14 -13.37 -1.27 14.32
CA MET A 14 -14.45 -2.26 14.36
C MET A 14 -15.70 -1.76 15.11
N GLY A 15 -15.76 -0.49 15.48
CA GLY A 15 -16.91 0.10 16.17
C GLY A 15 -16.97 -0.17 17.67
N ALA A 16 -15.91 -0.72 18.28
CA ALA A 16 -15.85 -0.90 19.72
C ALA A 16 -15.61 0.45 20.43
N THR A 17 -16.49 0.79 21.36
CA THR A 17 -16.35 1.98 22.23
C THR A 17 -15.58 1.61 23.49
N GLU A 18 -14.24 1.67 23.44
CA GLU A 18 -13.42 1.56 24.66
C GLU A 18 -12.73 2.88 25.02
N SER A 19 -12.62 3.08 26.34
CA SER A 19 -12.28 4.32 27.05
C SER A 19 -10.96 4.97 26.65
N ASP A 20 -10.93 6.30 26.84
CA ASP A 20 -9.82 7.23 26.60
C ASP A 20 -8.42 6.67 26.86
N CYS A 21 -7.65 6.56 25.79
CA CYS A 21 -6.25 6.15 25.86
C CYS A 21 -5.37 7.30 26.37
N LYS A 22 -5.22 7.40 27.69
CA LYS A 22 -4.09 8.12 28.34
C LYS A 22 -2.74 7.69 27.75
N HIS A 23 -2.67 6.48 27.19
CA HIS A 23 -1.52 5.92 26.50
C HIS A 23 -1.14 6.61 25.19
N LEU A 24 -2.05 7.28 24.48
CA LEU A 24 -1.70 7.93 23.19
C LEU A 24 -0.90 9.20 23.39
N THR A 25 -1.33 10.04 24.34
CA THR A 25 -0.62 11.28 24.69
C THR A 25 0.73 10.96 25.30
N ALA A 26 0.79 9.97 26.20
CA ALA A 26 2.04 9.45 26.75
C ALA A 26 2.93 8.86 25.63
N PHE A 27 2.39 8.11 24.68
CA PHE A 27 3.16 7.53 23.58
C PHE A 27 3.70 8.59 22.59
N LYS A 28 2.89 9.61 22.24
CA LYS A 28 3.34 10.75 21.42
C LYS A 28 4.52 11.48 22.10
N GLN A 29 4.54 11.56 23.44
CA GLN A 29 5.58 12.24 24.22
C GLN A 29 6.82 11.38 24.53
N GLU A 30 6.65 10.08 24.83
CA GLU A 30 7.71 9.19 25.30
C GLU A 30 8.50 8.48 24.19
N MET A 31 7.99 8.42 22.96
CA MET A 31 8.54 7.51 21.95
C MET A 31 9.78 8.04 21.21
N TYR A 32 9.96 9.36 21.08
CA TYR A 32 11.04 9.91 20.24
C TYR A 32 12.46 9.47 20.65
N PRO A 33 12.82 9.33 21.94
CA PRO A 33 14.15 8.83 22.31
C PRO A 33 14.31 7.29 22.28
N ILE A 34 13.27 6.48 22.00
CA ILE A 34 13.35 5.00 22.11
C ILE A 34 12.68 4.30 20.91
N LEU A 35 12.87 4.82 19.70
CA LEU A 35 12.54 4.04 18.51
C LEU A 35 13.51 2.83 18.43
N THR A 36 13.00 1.66 18.81
CA THR A 36 13.73 0.39 18.80
C THR A 36 14.20 0.03 17.38
N ASP A 37 15.21 -0.84 17.24
CA ASP A 37 15.72 -1.35 15.95
C ASP A 37 14.78 -2.33 15.21
N LYS A 38 13.46 -2.10 15.30
CA LYS A 38 12.41 -2.87 14.66
C LYS A 38 11.52 -1.96 13.81
N PRO A 39 10.94 -2.46 12.70
CA PRO A 39 10.12 -1.63 11.83
C PRO A 39 8.72 -1.33 12.40
N GLU A 40 8.16 -2.15 13.28
CA GLU A 40 6.78 -1.98 13.77
C GLU A 40 6.56 -0.67 14.56
N PRO A 41 7.47 -0.26 15.48
CA PRO A 41 7.35 1.03 16.14
C PRO A 41 7.52 2.22 15.19
N HIS A 42 8.35 2.07 14.16
CA HIS A 42 8.55 3.09 13.13
C HIS A 42 7.31 3.23 12.24
N LEU A 43 6.66 2.11 11.88
CA LEU A 43 5.37 2.11 11.20
C LEU A 43 4.32 2.86 12.04
N LEU A 44 4.25 2.56 13.34
CA LEU A 44 3.31 3.26 14.22
C LEU A 44 3.61 4.76 14.32
N ALA A 45 4.88 5.14 14.40
CA ALA A 45 5.29 6.54 14.35
C ALA A 45 4.81 7.22 13.06
N LEU A 46 5.05 6.59 11.90
CA LEU A 46 4.61 7.12 10.61
C LEU A 46 3.09 7.30 10.54
N LEU A 47 2.30 6.36 11.08
CA LEU A 47 0.84 6.47 11.11
C LEU A 47 0.35 7.62 12.00
N LEU A 48 0.94 7.77 13.19
CA LEU A 48 0.52 8.79 14.15
C LEU A 48 0.96 10.20 13.73
N HIS A 49 2.10 10.31 13.05
CA HIS A 49 2.70 11.58 12.62
C HIS A 49 2.53 11.88 11.14
N TRP A 50 1.78 11.06 10.39
CA TRP A 50 1.43 11.42 9.03
C TRP A 50 0.69 12.76 9.06
N PRO A 51 1.01 13.75 8.22
CA PRO A 51 0.38 15.05 8.34
C PRO A 51 -1.08 14.98 7.85
N THR A 52 -1.94 15.76 8.50
CA THR A 52 -3.32 16.05 8.05
C THR A 52 -3.39 17.53 7.70
N ASP A 53 -4.26 17.93 6.76
CA ASP A 53 -4.40 19.32 6.28
C ASP A 53 -4.76 20.38 7.36
N ASN A 54 -4.92 19.98 8.64
CA ASN A 54 -5.32 20.83 9.77
C ASN A 54 -4.40 20.74 10.99
N GLU A 55 -3.27 20.02 10.93
CA GLU A 55 -2.35 19.89 12.06
C GLU A 55 -1.08 20.72 11.84
N ASP A 56 -0.58 21.37 12.90
CA ASP A 56 0.68 22.12 12.87
C ASP A 56 1.79 21.28 12.23
N ALA A 57 2.54 21.91 11.32
CA ALA A 57 3.60 21.28 10.54
C ALA A 57 4.41 20.30 11.38
N CYS A 58 4.32 19.01 11.03
CA CYS A 58 5.02 17.95 11.74
C CYS A 58 6.50 18.30 11.89
N ILE A 59 6.98 18.39 13.14
CA ILE A 59 8.37 18.70 13.52
C ILE A 59 9.33 17.61 13.00
N LEU A 60 8.81 16.42 12.70
CA LEU A 60 9.59 15.26 12.29
C LEU A 60 9.85 15.24 10.79
N ASP A 61 11.09 14.91 10.42
CA ASP A 61 11.48 14.59 9.05
C ASP A 61 10.89 13.23 8.63
N LEU A 62 9.70 13.27 8.04
CA LEU A 62 8.99 12.10 7.51
C LEU A 62 9.84 11.33 6.49
N SER A 63 10.63 12.04 5.67
CA SER A 63 11.49 11.39 4.67
C SER A 63 12.58 10.55 5.34
N ALA A 64 13.21 11.06 6.40
CA ALA A 64 14.17 10.29 7.19
C ALA A 64 13.51 9.09 7.89
N MET A 65 12.31 9.25 8.44
CA MET A 65 11.57 8.15 9.08
C MET A 65 11.19 7.05 8.08
N ILE A 66 10.74 7.40 6.87
CA ILE A 66 10.42 6.44 5.81
C ILE A 66 11.66 5.65 5.43
N LYS A 67 12.78 6.34 5.15
CA LYS A 67 14.07 5.68 4.82
C LYS A 67 14.53 4.75 5.94
N ARG A 68 14.40 5.16 7.20
CA ARG A 68 14.77 4.33 8.36
C ARG A 68 13.87 3.11 8.48
N THR A 69 12.56 3.26 8.29
CA THR A 69 11.59 2.15 8.29
C THR A 69 11.93 1.13 7.21
N GLN A 70 12.19 1.60 5.99
CA GLN A 70 12.59 0.74 4.87
C GLN A 70 13.91 -0.01 5.16
N HIS A 71 14.88 0.66 5.78
CA HIS A 71 16.15 0.04 6.17
C HIS A 71 15.95 -1.06 7.22
N LEU A 72 15.22 -0.78 8.30
CA LEU A 72 14.95 -1.75 9.36
C LEU A 72 14.14 -2.94 8.86
N TYR A 73 13.16 -2.71 7.97
CA TYR A 73 12.46 -3.79 7.29
C TYR A 73 13.44 -4.69 6.52
N LYS A 74 14.36 -4.08 5.74
CA LYS A 74 15.33 -4.85 4.94
C LYS A 74 16.22 -5.71 5.83
N GLN A 75 16.61 -5.19 6.99
CA GLN A 75 17.46 -5.89 7.95
C GLN A 75 16.71 -7.05 8.65
N ALA A 76 15.52 -6.80 9.19
CA ALA A 76 14.82 -7.75 10.05
C ALA A 76 13.92 -8.73 9.28
N HIS A 77 13.33 -8.32 8.16
CA HIS A 77 12.22 -9.04 7.54
C HIS A 77 12.43 -9.43 6.08
N ALA A 78 13.29 -8.77 5.30
CA ALA A 78 13.41 -9.06 3.87
C ALA A 78 13.72 -10.54 3.56
N LYS A 79 14.55 -11.21 4.39
CA LYS A 79 14.84 -12.65 4.23
C LYS A 79 13.60 -13.54 4.38
N HIS A 80 12.69 -13.17 5.28
CA HIS A 80 11.49 -13.93 5.59
C HIS A 80 10.38 -13.66 4.56
N PHE A 81 10.24 -12.42 4.12
CA PHE A 81 9.15 -12.03 3.22
C PHE A 81 9.51 -12.23 1.74
N ARG A 82 10.79 -12.37 1.36
CA ARG A 82 11.24 -12.64 -0.02
C ARG A 82 10.46 -11.78 -1.05
N SER A 83 10.09 -12.35 -2.19
CA SER A 83 9.27 -11.71 -3.23
C SER A 83 7.77 -11.74 -2.94
N ARG A 84 7.35 -12.03 -1.69
CA ARG A 84 5.93 -12.01 -1.35
C ARG A 84 5.41 -10.58 -1.35
N TYR A 85 4.22 -10.43 -1.88
CA TYR A 85 3.47 -9.18 -1.83
C TYR A 85 3.23 -8.79 -0.36
N LEU A 86 3.59 -7.54 -0.01
CA LEU A 86 3.30 -7.02 1.32
C LEU A 86 1.95 -6.33 1.29
N ARG A 87 0.98 -6.95 1.96
CA ARG A 87 -0.34 -6.35 2.10
C ARG A 87 -0.26 -5.10 2.99
N PRO A 88 -0.97 -4.02 2.63
CA PRO A 88 -1.12 -2.89 3.53
C PRO A 88 -1.84 -3.34 4.82
N LEU A 89 -1.46 -2.77 5.95
CA LEU A 89 -2.12 -3.04 7.24
C LEU A 89 -3.13 -1.95 7.56
N PHE A 90 -2.78 -0.71 7.23
CA PHE A 90 -3.57 0.48 7.52
C PHE A 90 -3.61 1.40 6.30
N PHE A 91 -4.62 2.26 6.27
CA PHE A 91 -4.84 3.31 5.28
C PHE A 91 -5.15 4.62 5.97
N ILE A 92 -5.00 5.74 5.25
CA ILE A 92 -5.52 7.03 5.69
C ILE A 92 -6.94 7.23 5.16
N GLY A 93 -7.86 7.42 6.09
CA GLY A 93 -9.26 7.77 5.86
C GLY A 93 -9.55 9.23 6.11
N LYS A 94 -10.80 9.62 5.86
CA LYS A 94 -11.29 11.02 5.99
C LYS A 94 -11.53 11.48 7.43
N GLY A 95 -11.34 10.59 8.40
CA GLY A 95 -11.49 10.90 9.83
C GLY A 95 -10.42 11.86 10.34
N GLN A 96 -10.47 12.14 11.65
CA GLN A 96 -9.47 12.95 12.37
C GLN A 96 -8.79 12.11 13.45
N GLU A 97 -7.62 12.55 13.92
CA GLU A 97 -6.84 11.89 14.98
C GLU A 97 -6.61 10.39 14.68
N LEU A 98 -7.07 9.47 15.53
CA LEU A 98 -6.97 8.03 15.29
C LEU A 98 -8.03 7.48 14.35
N ASN A 99 -9.18 8.14 14.23
CA ASN A 99 -10.27 7.69 13.36
C ASN A 99 -9.90 7.87 11.87
N ARG A 100 -8.84 8.64 11.58
CA ARG A 100 -8.25 8.72 10.24
C ARG A 100 -7.45 7.47 9.87
N ILE A 101 -7.05 6.64 10.83
CA ILE A 101 -6.29 5.43 10.54
C ILE A 101 -7.29 4.30 10.32
N VAL A 102 -7.44 3.86 9.08
CA VAL A 102 -8.39 2.80 8.69
C VAL A 102 -7.64 1.47 8.62
N HIS A 103 -8.07 0.47 9.40
CA HIS A 103 -7.48 -0.86 9.33
C HIS A 103 -7.97 -1.62 8.09
N ARG A 104 -7.10 -2.39 7.43
CA ARG A 104 -7.43 -3.14 6.20
C ARG A 104 -8.71 -3.95 6.30
N LYS A 105 -8.94 -4.65 7.43
CA LYS A 105 -10.12 -5.50 7.63
C LYS A 105 -11.44 -4.74 7.57
N VAL A 106 -11.44 -3.43 7.84
CA VAL A 106 -12.64 -2.59 7.68
C VAL A 106 -13.02 -2.51 6.21
N LEU A 107 -12.02 -2.36 5.33
CA LEU A 107 -12.19 -2.33 3.87
C LEU A 107 -12.55 -3.70 3.30
N GLU A 108 -12.02 -4.77 3.87
CA GLU A 108 -12.42 -6.12 3.47
C GLU A 108 -13.87 -6.40 3.94
N GLY A 109 -14.23 -6.07 5.17
CA GLY A 109 -15.50 -6.46 5.80
C GLY A 109 -16.79 -6.01 5.10
N SER A 110 -16.80 -4.85 4.44
CA SER A 110 -17.97 -4.30 3.72
C SER A 110 -18.12 -4.86 2.31
N VAL A 111 -17.00 -5.25 1.71
CA VAL A 111 -16.85 -5.72 0.34
C VAL A 111 -17.13 -7.23 0.21
N LEU A 112 -17.23 -7.93 1.35
CA LEU A 112 -17.18 -9.39 1.50
C LEU A 112 -18.51 -10.16 1.37
N GLN A 113 -19.55 -9.61 0.74
CA GLN A 113 -20.80 -10.37 0.59
C GLN A 113 -20.80 -11.42 -0.53
N ASP A 114 -20.00 -11.31 -1.60
CA ASP A 114 -20.15 -12.20 -2.76
C ASP A 114 -18.90 -12.94 -3.29
N ASP A 115 -17.64 -12.55 -2.98
CA ASP A 115 -16.47 -13.30 -3.47
C ASP A 115 -15.20 -13.16 -2.60
N TRP A 116 -14.97 -14.14 -1.75
CA TRP A 116 -13.85 -14.17 -0.78
C TRP A 116 -12.47 -14.36 -1.42
N GLU A 117 -12.37 -14.99 -2.60
CA GLU A 117 -11.10 -15.33 -3.23
C GLU A 117 -10.55 -14.18 -4.10
N THR A 118 -11.44 -13.48 -4.81
CA THR A 118 -11.04 -12.39 -5.72
C THR A 118 -10.63 -11.11 -4.97
N MET A 119 -11.10 -10.89 -3.74
CA MET A 119 -10.93 -9.62 -3.02
C MET A 119 -9.80 -9.62 -1.97
N GLN A 120 -9.10 -10.75 -1.82
CA GLN A 120 -7.87 -10.83 -1.04
C GLN A 120 -6.62 -10.39 -1.81
N ASP A 121 -6.72 -10.24 -3.13
CA ASP A 121 -5.59 -9.81 -3.95
C ASP A 121 -5.50 -8.29 -4.03
N TRP A 122 -4.79 -7.71 -3.07
CA TRP A 122 -4.49 -6.28 -3.04
C TRP A 122 -3.51 -5.84 -4.13
N SER A 123 -2.91 -6.79 -4.86
CA SER A 123 -1.92 -6.50 -5.89
C SER A 123 -2.54 -5.96 -7.19
N ASP A 124 -3.82 -6.24 -7.46
CA ASP A 124 -4.53 -5.76 -8.66
C ASP A 124 -5.35 -4.48 -8.43
N GLU A 125 -5.42 -4.02 -7.18
CA GLU A 125 -6.10 -2.79 -6.76
C GLU A 125 -7.60 -2.71 -7.08
N LYS A 126 -8.28 -3.82 -7.40
CA LYS A 126 -9.72 -3.80 -7.73
C LYS A 126 -10.61 -3.33 -6.60
N ILE A 127 -10.22 -3.56 -5.35
CA ILE A 127 -10.96 -3.14 -4.16
C ILE A 127 -11.26 -1.64 -4.13
N PHE A 128 -10.41 -0.81 -4.74
CA PHE A 128 -10.59 0.65 -4.77
C PHE A 128 -11.63 1.13 -5.78
N GLN A 129 -12.25 0.22 -6.54
CA GLN A 129 -13.40 0.52 -7.40
C GLN A 129 -14.73 0.51 -6.63
N ASP A 130 -14.73 -0.03 -5.40
CA ASP A 130 -15.91 -0.04 -4.56
C ASP A 130 -16.21 1.38 -4.03
N PRO A 131 -17.41 1.93 -4.27
CA PRO A 131 -17.81 3.25 -3.75
C PRO A 131 -17.68 3.37 -2.23
N TRP A 132 -17.92 2.29 -1.49
CA TRP A 132 -17.79 2.28 -0.04
C TRP A 132 -16.33 2.53 0.37
N VAL A 133 -15.36 1.97 -0.35
CA VAL A 133 -13.93 2.20 -0.08
C VAL A 133 -13.56 3.66 -0.37
N GLU A 134 -14.07 4.23 -1.47
CA GLU A 134 -13.89 5.65 -1.81
C GLU A 134 -14.52 6.58 -0.76
N GLU A 135 -15.66 6.21 -0.17
CA GLU A 135 -16.30 6.98 0.89
C GLU A 135 -15.47 7.01 2.17
N HIS A 136 -14.74 5.94 2.49
CA HIS A 136 -13.98 5.80 3.75
C HIS A 136 -12.54 6.30 3.66
N LEU A 137 -11.90 6.21 2.49
CA LEU A 137 -10.49 6.55 2.32
C LEU A 137 -10.27 7.99 1.88
N LEU A 138 -9.20 8.61 2.39
CA LEU A 138 -8.77 9.94 1.96
C LEU A 138 -7.96 9.81 0.67
N LYS A 139 -8.31 10.60 -0.34
CA LYS A 139 -7.54 10.70 -1.57
C LYS A 139 -6.47 11.76 -1.41
N VAL A 140 -5.21 11.33 -1.53
CA VAL A 140 -4.02 12.17 -1.41
C VAL A 140 -3.61 12.64 -2.80
N GLN A 141 -3.29 13.93 -2.91
CA GLN A 141 -2.75 14.50 -4.14
C GLN A 141 -1.24 14.32 -4.22
N GLY A 142 -0.71 14.30 -5.43
CA GLY A 142 0.72 14.22 -5.63
C GLY A 142 1.14 14.37 -7.08
N GLU A 143 2.44 14.18 -7.30
CA GLU A 143 3.06 14.27 -8.60
C GLU A 143 3.95 13.06 -8.84
N ILE A 144 3.86 12.50 -10.04
CA ILE A 144 4.86 11.57 -10.54
C ILE A 144 5.92 12.39 -11.26
N ARG A 145 7.20 12.20 -10.91
CA ARG A 145 8.33 12.74 -11.65
C ARG A 145 9.54 11.82 -11.47
N GLU A 146 10.38 11.73 -12.50
CA GLU A 146 11.59 10.90 -12.46
C GLU A 146 11.34 9.44 -12.03
N TYR A 147 10.23 8.84 -12.49
CA TYR A 147 9.81 7.48 -12.13
C TYR A 147 9.55 7.26 -10.63
N ARG A 148 9.30 8.34 -9.88
CA ARG A 148 8.98 8.34 -8.46
C ARG A 148 7.66 9.06 -8.22
N LEU A 149 7.00 8.70 -7.12
CA LEU A 149 5.76 9.31 -6.68
C LEU A 149 6.00 10.14 -5.43
N PHE A 150 5.55 11.39 -5.47
CA PHE A 150 5.61 12.32 -4.35
C PHE A 150 4.19 12.67 -3.92
N ALA A 151 3.86 12.37 -2.67
CA ALA A 151 2.64 12.82 -2.02
C ALA A 151 2.79 14.29 -1.61
N THR A 152 1.79 15.11 -1.92
CA THR A 152 1.69 16.48 -1.43
C THR A 152 0.87 16.47 -0.15
N VAL A 153 1.51 16.79 0.98
CA VAL A 153 0.85 16.84 2.29
C VAL A 153 1.33 18.09 3.03
N ASP A 154 0.41 18.96 3.43
CA ASP A 154 0.71 20.22 4.14
C ASP A 154 1.79 21.07 3.43
N GLY A 155 1.64 21.22 2.10
CA GLY A 155 2.59 21.98 1.27
C GLY A 155 3.99 21.34 1.12
N LYS A 156 4.24 20.18 1.73
CA LYS A 156 5.47 19.40 1.60
C LYS A 156 5.29 18.24 0.64
N GLU A 157 6.37 17.87 -0.03
CA GLU A 157 6.41 16.71 -0.92
C GLU A 157 7.16 15.56 -0.24
N ILE A 158 6.52 14.39 -0.17
CA ILE A 158 7.05 13.20 0.50
C ILE A 158 7.08 12.05 -0.51
N GLU A 159 8.26 11.48 -0.75
CA GLU A 159 8.40 10.30 -1.62
C GLU A 159 7.71 9.08 -0.98
N VAL A 160 6.84 8.42 -1.74
CA VAL A 160 6.13 7.20 -1.32
C VAL A 160 6.32 6.10 -2.37
N ASP A 161 6.30 4.84 -1.93
CA ASP A 161 6.33 3.71 -2.87
C ASP A 161 4.99 3.64 -3.63
N ALA A 162 5.00 3.14 -4.87
CA ALA A 162 3.78 2.80 -5.59
C ALA A 162 3.57 1.29 -5.57
N ASN A 163 2.35 0.86 -5.29
CA ASN A 163 1.97 -0.55 -5.34
C ASN A 163 2.13 -1.10 -6.77
N LEU A 164 1.63 -0.37 -7.76
CA LEU A 164 1.81 -0.65 -9.19
C LEU A 164 2.88 0.26 -9.82
N ARG A 165 4.14 -0.21 -9.87
CA ARG A 165 5.28 0.58 -10.38
C ARG A 165 5.19 0.97 -11.85
N ASN A 166 4.48 0.17 -12.66
CA ASN A 166 4.19 0.48 -14.06
C ASN A 166 3.31 1.73 -14.23
N SER A 167 2.78 2.33 -13.15
CA SER A 167 2.08 3.62 -13.21
C SER A 167 3.03 4.83 -13.26
N LEU A 168 4.32 4.68 -12.95
CA LEU A 168 5.25 5.80 -12.69
C LEU A 168 6.00 6.34 -13.91
N TRP A 169 5.75 5.80 -15.10
CA TRP A 169 6.55 6.09 -16.31
C TRP A 169 6.43 7.52 -16.87
N ARG A 170 5.36 8.25 -16.52
CA ARG A 170 5.08 9.58 -17.08
C ARG A 170 4.90 10.61 -15.99
N LYS A 171 5.55 11.77 -16.17
CA LYS A 171 5.35 12.95 -15.33
C LYS A 171 3.92 13.46 -15.47
N ARG A 172 3.19 13.58 -14.35
CA ARG A 172 1.81 14.08 -14.29
C ARG A 172 1.34 14.29 -12.86
N LYS A 173 0.28 15.07 -12.69
CA LYS A 173 -0.43 15.17 -11.42
C LYS A 173 -1.32 13.96 -11.23
N VAL A 174 -1.36 13.46 -10.00
CA VAL A 174 -2.12 12.25 -9.66
C VAL A 174 -2.81 12.39 -8.33
N SER A 175 -3.86 11.58 -8.16
CA SER A 175 -4.52 11.32 -6.91
C SER A 175 -4.47 9.82 -6.62
N PHE A 176 -4.36 9.44 -5.34
CA PHE A 176 -4.22 8.04 -4.93
C PHE A 176 -4.67 7.84 -3.48
N TYR A 177 -4.88 6.58 -3.09
CA TYR A 177 -5.08 6.22 -1.68
C TYR A 177 -3.75 5.84 -1.04
N LEU A 178 -3.54 6.30 0.19
CA LEU A 178 -2.32 6.02 0.93
C LEU A 178 -2.52 4.86 1.92
N GLY A 179 -1.82 3.76 1.68
CA GLY A 179 -1.72 2.63 2.60
C GLY A 179 -0.34 2.53 3.25
N PHE A 180 -0.25 1.74 4.31
CA PHE A 180 0.98 1.52 5.05
C PHE A 180 1.25 0.03 5.21
N THR A 181 2.42 -0.38 4.74
CA THR A 181 2.96 -1.73 4.97
C THR A 181 4.04 -1.66 6.04
N ILE A 182 4.57 -2.80 6.46
CA ILE A 182 5.75 -2.84 7.35
C ILE A 182 7.02 -2.23 6.71
N LYS A 183 7.03 -1.97 5.39
CA LYS A 183 8.10 -1.23 4.69
C LYS A 183 7.94 0.29 4.77
N GLY A 184 6.74 0.79 5.03
CA GLY A 184 6.41 2.21 4.95
C GLY A 184 5.18 2.50 4.07
N PRO A 185 4.97 3.78 3.72
CA PRO A 185 3.82 4.24 2.94
C PRO A 185 3.88 3.76 1.49
N VAL A 186 2.72 3.37 0.98
CA VAL A 186 2.51 2.87 -0.38
C VAL A 186 1.25 3.50 -0.96
N ALA A 187 1.34 4.01 -2.18
CA ALA A 187 0.23 4.55 -2.94
C ALA A 187 -0.49 3.46 -3.74
N PHE A 188 -1.82 3.53 -3.73
CA PHE A 188 -2.73 2.62 -4.40
C PHE A 188 -3.74 3.38 -5.26
N ALA A 189 -4.24 2.72 -6.30
CA ALA A 189 -5.23 3.25 -7.23
C ALA A 189 -4.83 4.63 -7.78
N ILE A 190 -3.60 4.71 -8.29
CA ILE A 190 -3.03 5.96 -8.81
C ILE A 190 -3.80 6.38 -10.06
N GLN A 191 -4.45 7.54 -9.98
CA GLN A 191 -5.28 8.10 -11.04
C GLN A 191 -4.73 9.47 -11.46
N THR A 192 -4.67 9.72 -12.76
CA THR A 192 -4.32 11.04 -13.30
C THR A 192 -5.41 12.06 -12.98
N GLU A 193 -5.03 13.28 -12.58
CA GLU A 193 -5.99 14.37 -12.39
C GLU A 193 -6.70 14.75 -13.70
N THR A 194 -7.96 15.19 -13.59
CA THR A 194 -8.88 15.38 -14.73
C THR A 194 -8.38 16.40 -15.76
N ALA A 195 -7.54 17.36 -15.38
CA ALA A 195 -6.95 18.33 -16.29
C ALA A 195 -5.96 17.67 -17.28
N ASP A 196 -5.09 16.79 -16.78
CA ASP A 196 -4.12 16.05 -17.59
C ASP A 196 -4.78 14.89 -18.37
N LYS A 197 -5.98 14.44 -17.96
CA LYS A 197 -6.75 13.39 -18.64
C LYS A 197 -7.18 13.81 -20.05
N MET A 198 -7.50 15.09 -20.24
CA MET A 198 -7.91 15.64 -21.53
C MET A 198 -6.74 15.71 -22.52
N GLU A 199 -5.54 15.98 -22.01
CA GLU A 199 -4.29 16.00 -22.79
C GLU A 199 -3.84 14.56 -23.14
N LEU A 200 -3.95 13.60 -22.21
CA LEU A 200 -3.66 12.18 -22.45
C LEU A 200 -4.51 11.55 -23.56
N LEU A 201 -5.81 11.88 -23.59
CA LEU A 201 -6.71 11.40 -24.64
C LEU A 201 -6.30 11.96 -26.01
N SER A 202 -5.85 13.22 -26.06
CA SER A 202 -5.41 13.86 -27.31
C SER A 202 -4.13 13.24 -27.88
N GLU A 203 -3.18 12.83 -27.03
CA GLU A 203 -1.94 12.19 -27.48
C GLU A 203 -2.17 10.76 -27.99
N MET A 204 -3.06 10.00 -27.34
CA MET A 204 -3.43 8.65 -27.79
C MET A 204 -4.04 8.66 -29.19
N ASP A 205 -4.84 9.67 -29.53
CA ASP A 205 -5.41 9.84 -30.87
C ASP A 205 -4.36 10.23 -31.92
N THR A 206 -3.33 11.02 -31.57
CA THR A 206 -2.23 11.33 -32.51
C THR A 206 -1.32 10.13 -32.80
N SER A 207 -1.16 9.19 -31.86
CA SER A 207 -0.35 7.98 -32.06
C SER A 207 -0.95 6.99 -33.07
N LYS A 208 -2.29 6.95 -33.22
CA LYS A 208 -2.97 6.10 -34.21
C LYS A 208 -2.70 6.55 -35.65
N GLN A 209 -2.27 7.80 -35.85
CA GLN A 209 -2.00 8.35 -37.17
C GLN A 209 -0.58 8.08 -37.67
N CYS A 210 0.32 7.58 -36.81
CA CYS A 210 1.73 7.31 -37.17
C CYS A 210 2.05 5.82 -37.40
N GLY A 211 1.04 4.94 -37.46
CA GLY A 211 1.19 3.49 -37.64
C GLY A 211 0.75 2.96 -39.00
N LEU A 212 1.27 3.52 -40.10
CA LEU A 212 1.09 2.93 -41.44
C LEU A 212 2.44 2.69 -42.14
N LEU A 213 3.29 1.87 -41.54
CA LEU A 213 4.40 1.23 -42.25
C LEU A 213 4.00 -0.20 -42.60
N LYS A 214 3.59 -0.39 -43.86
CA LYS A 214 3.41 -1.70 -44.47
C LYS A 214 4.76 -2.43 -44.46
N PHE A 215 4.88 -3.48 -43.65
CA PHE A 215 5.90 -4.51 -43.86
C PHE A 215 5.26 -5.68 -44.61
N GLY A 216 5.91 -6.04 -45.71
CA GLY A 216 5.47 -7.02 -46.68
C GLY A 216 5.44 -8.44 -46.13
N ALA A 217 4.63 -9.26 -46.79
CA ALA A 217 4.52 -10.68 -46.57
C ALA A 217 5.84 -11.41 -46.86
N CYS A 218 6.24 -12.30 -45.96
CA CYS A 218 6.93 -13.54 -46.28
C CYS A 218 6.41 -14.58 -45.30
N GLY A 219 5.72 -15.59 -45.84
CA GLY A 219 5.28 -16.74 -45.07
C GLY A 219 6.45 -17.65 -44.77
N ASP A 220 6.38 -18.33 -43.63
CA ASP A 220 6.75 -19.73 -43.51
C ASP A 220 5.93 -20.33 -42.36
N GLU A 221 5.21 -21.39 -42.72
CA GLU A 221 4.35 -22.21 -41.89
C GLU A 221 5.24 -23.11 -41.03
N MET A 222 5.16 -23.02 -39.69
CA MET A 222 5.91 -23.90 -38.79
C MET A 222 4.97 -24.57 -37.78
N ASP A 223 5.10 -25.90 -37.77
CA ASP A 223 4.12 -26.91 -37.38
C ASP A 223 3.93 -27.03 -35.86
N ALA A 224 2.66 -27.17 -35.44
CA ALA A 224 2.22 -27.14 -34.06
C ALA A 224 2.20 -28.55 -33.44
N ARG A 225 3.37 -29.15 -33.14
CA ARG A 225 3.44 -30.41 -32.36
C ARG A 225 4.74 -30.54 -31.55
N ASP A 226 4.88 -29.85 -30.42
CA ASP A 226 5.82 -30.31 -29.37
C ASP A 226 5.64 -29.70 -27.96
N LEU A 227 4.43 -29.65 -27.40
CA LEU A 227 4.22 -29.11 -26.03
C LEU A 227 3.56 -30.07 -25.03
N THR A 228 3.60 -31.39 -25.24
CA THR A 228 2.98 -32.36 -24.31
C THR A 228 3.97 -33.18 -23.48
N LYS A 229 5.17 -32.66 -23.16
CA LYS A 229 6.12 -33.37 -22.27
C LYS A 229 6.82 -32.49 -21.26
N LEU A 230 6.08 -31.93 -20.30
CA LEU A 230 6.62 -31.61 -18.98
C LEU A 230 5.53 -31.84 -17.92
N LYS A 231 5.59 -32.97 -17.20
CA LYS A 231 4.89 -33.14 -15.92
C LYS A 231 5.78 -32.57 -14.81
N PRO A 232 5.28 -31.72 -13.90
CA PRO A 232 5.98 -31.45 -12.66
C PRO A 232 5.74 -32.58 -11.66
N GLU A 233 6.83 -33.14 -11.16
CA GLU A 233 6.88 -34.15 -10.10
C GLU A 233 6.67 -33.44 -8.75
N VAL A 234 5.54 -33.73 -8.10
CA VAL A 234 5.22 -33.19 -6.76
C VAL A 234 5.84 -34.10 -5.72
N ASN A 235 6.98 -33.70 -5.17
CA ASN A 235 7.50 -34.28 -3.94
C ASN A 235 6.70 -33.75 -2.75
N ARG A 236 5.86 -34.61 -2.17
CA ARG A 236 5.30 -34.43 -0.82
C ARG A 236 6.41 -34.68 0.19
N VAL A 237 6.69 -33.68 1.01
CA VAL A 237 7.37 -33.87 2.28
C VAL A 237 6.38 -33.44 3.36
N ASP A 238 5.83 -34.45 4.05
CA ASP A 238 5.15 -34.28 5.32
C ASP A 238 6.19 -33.93 6.38
N GLU A 239 6.08 -32.75 6.98
CA GLU A 239 6.79 -32.47 8.22
C GLU A 239 5.88 -31.73 9.21
N VAL A 240 5.43 -32.50 10.19
CA VAL A 240 4.78 -32.03 11.41
C VAL A 240 5.86 -31.37 12.26
N GLN A 241 5.79 -30.05 12.44
CA GLN A 241 6.57 -29.37 13.49
C GLN A 241 5.71 -28.37 14.27
N THR A 242 5.87 -28.48 15.58
CA THR A 242 5.04 -27.99 16.68
C THR A 242 4.95 -26.46 16.71
N PHE A 243 3.73 -25.93 16.82
CA PHE A 243 3.43 -24.50 16.74
C PHE A 243 3.65 -23.76 18.07
N SER A 244 4.47 -22.71 18.04
CA SER A 244 4.51 -21.69 19.10
C SER A 244 3.43 -20.63 18.83
N ILE A 245 2.70 -20.24 19.89
CA ILE A 245 1.52 -19.34 19.89
C ILE A 245 1.80 -17.98 19.22
N SER A 246 3.08 -17.58 19.09
CA SER A 246 3.49 -16.35 18.41
C SER A 246 3.22 -16.33 16.89
N TRP A 247 3.06 -17.48 16.23
CA TRP A 247 2.89 -17.57 14.77
C TRP A 247 1.45 -17.41 14.27
N ILE A 248 0.45 -17.58 15.12
CA ILE A 248 -0.96 -17.48 14.72
C ILE A 248 -1.33 -16.03 14.35
N ALA A 249 -0.65 -15.04 14.94
CA ALA A 249 -0.88 -13.64 14.62
C ALA A 249 -0.40 -13.21 13.22
N ILE A 250 0.57 -13.91 12.61
CA ILE A 250 1.16 -13.51 11.32
C ILE A 250 0.43 -14.14 10.12
N ARG A 251 -0.37 -15.19 10.34
CA ARG A 251 -1.26 -15.74 9.28
C ARG A 251 -2.56 -14.95 9.11
N GLN A 252 -2.85 -14.01 10.01
CA GLN A 252 -4.03 -13.14 9.98
C GLN A 252 -3.70 -11.68 9.58
N LEU A 253 -2.42 -11.38 9.27
CA LEU A 253 -1.94 -10.08 8.77
C LEU A 253 -1.64 -10.13 7.27
#